data_AF-A0A2D8C6U6-F1
#
_entry.id   AF-A0A2D8C6U6-F1
#
_cell.length_a   1.000
_cell.length_b   1.000
_cell.length_c   1.000
_cell.angle_alpha   90.00
_cell.angle_beta   90.00
_cell.angle_gamma   90.00
#
_symmetry.space_group_name_H-M   'P 1'
#
loop_
_entity.id
_entity.type
_entity.pdbx_description
1 polymer ?
#
loop_
_entity_poly.entity_id
_entity_poly.type
_entity_poly.pdbx_seq_one_letter_code
_entity_poly.pdbx_strand_id
1 'polypeptide(L)' 'MVSGSGIKGSPIVTKYYFSNGAKDSIRELTLNNIKKSFPDNHKFHNLLDMQFKSDDELIEYDRFHKCYKINQILKSSLE' A
#
# COMPACT_ATOMS: atom_id res chain seq x y z
N MET A 1 31.96 -7.43 35.46
CA MET A 1 32.15 -6.78 34.15
C MET A 1 30.77 -6.55 33.57
N VAL A 2 30.34 -5.30 33.44
CA VAL A 2 29.05 -4.95 32.83
C VAL A 2 29.25 -4.87 31.32
N SER A 3 28.72 -5.85 30.59
CA SER A 3 28.75 -5.87 29.14
C SER A 3 27.46 -5.26 28.61
N GLY A 4 27.43 -3.94 28.45
CA GLY A 4 26.46 -3.30 27.57
C GLY A 4 26.86 -3.54 26.12
N SER A 5 25.98 -4.13 25.30
CA SER A 5 26.18 -4.26 23.86
C SER A 5 24.85 -4.26 23.11
N GLY A 6 24.55 -3.12 22.50
CA GLY A 6 23.87 -2.96 21.21
C GLY A 6 22.43 -3.43 21.05
N ILE A 7 21.49 -2.47 21.02
CA ILE A 7 20.20 -2.68 20.35
C ILE A 7 20.51 -2.92 18.85
N LYS A 8 20.53 -4.18 18.44
CA LYS A 8 20.68 -4.60 17.04
C LYS A 8 19.49 -4.04 16.26
N GLY A 9 19.77 -3.10 15.36
CA GLY A 9 18.81 -2.24 14.68
C GLY A 9 17.52 -2.95 14.29
N SER A 10 16.41 -2.51 14.89
CA SER A 10 15.08 -2.82 14.41
C SER A 10 15.00 -2.38 12.95
N PRO A 11 14.54 -3.23 12.01
CA PRO A 11 14.36 -2.78 10.64
C PRO A 11 13.46 -1.55 10.64
N ILE A 12 13.92 -0.49 9.99
CA ILE A 12 13.10 0.69 9.70
C ILE A 12 11.99 0.26 8.74
N VAL A 13 10.83 -0.09 9.30
CA VAL A 13 9.64 -0.43 8.52
C VAL A 13 8.95 0.88 8.16
N THR A 14 9.12 1.32 6.91
CA THR A 14 8.41 2.49 6.41
C THR A 14 6.95 2.13 6.20
N LYS A 15 6.09 2.61 7.09
CA LYS A 15 4.64 2.43 6.98
C LYS A 15 4.02 3.58 6.21
N TYR A 16 3.22 3.23 5.21
CA TYR A 16 2.49 4.18 4.39
C TYR A 16 1.02 4.17 4.77
N TYR A 17 0.37 5.31 4.61
CA TYR A 17 -1.02 5.49 4.99
C TYR A 17 -1.78 6.22 3.88
N PHE A 18 -3.06 5.90 3.72
CA PHE A 18 -3.96 6.50 2.75
C PHE A 18 -5.31 6.82 3.37
N SER A 19 -6.08 7.68 2.71
CA SER A 19 -7.46 8.01 3.09
C SER A 19 -8.34 7.93 1.85
N ASN A 20 -9.52 7.32 1.97
CA ASN A 20 -10.45 7.14 0.85
C ASN A 20 -11.30 8.38 0.55
N GLY A 21 -11.37 9.33 1.50
CA GLY A 21 -12.12 10.58 1.33
C GLY A 21 -12.04 11.46 2.58
N ALA A 22 -12.58 12.67 2.50
CA ALA A 22 -12.50 13.67 3.57
C ALA A 22 -13.20 13.26 4.88
N LYS A 23 -14.05 12.23 4.85
CA LYS A 23 -14.75 11.66 6.03
C LYS A 23 -14.16 10.33 6.50
N ASP A 24 -13.25 9.73 5.74
CA ASP A 24 -12.69 8.43 6.06
C ASP A 24 -11.45 8.56 6.93
N SER A 25 -11.26 7.59 7.82
CA SER A 25 -10.06 7.54 8.67
C SER A 25 -8.83 7.21 7.83
N ILE A 26 -7.69 7.79 8.22
CA ILE A 26 -6.38 7.40 7.67
C ILE A 26 -6.14 5.93 8.00
N ARG A 27 -5.87 5.09 6.99
CA ARG A 27 -5.60 3.66 7.12
C ARG A 27 -4.23 3.32 6.57
N GLU A 28 -3.61 2.27 7.08
CA GLU A 28 -2.35 1.76 6.53
C GLU A 28 -2.56 1.32 5.07
N LEU A 29 -1.64 1.68 4.18
CA LEU A 29 -1.63 1.35 2.75
C LEU A 29 -1.26 -0.14 2.60
N THR A 30 -2.25 -1.00 2.83
CA THR A 30 -2.13 -2.45 2.67
C THR A 30 -3.21 -2.94 1.73
N LEU A 31 -2.96 -4.06 1.03
CA LEU A 31 -3.90 -4.65 0.08
C LEU A 31 -5.25 -4.91 0.75
N ASN A 32 -5.23 -5.36 2.00
CA ASN A 32 -6.42 -5.61 2.79
C ASN A 32 -7.24 -4.33 3.07
N ASN A 33 -6.59 -3.23 3.49
CA ASN A 33 -7.30 -1.97 3.73
C ASN A 33 -7.84 -1.35 2.44
N ILE A 34 -7.09 -1.49 1.33
CA ILE A 34 -7.52 -1.03 0.01
C ILE A 34 -8.76 -1.82 -0.45
N LYS A 35 -8.70 -3.16 -0.43
CA LYS A 35 -9.84 -4.02 -0.78
C LYS A 35 -11.06 -3.74 0.10
N LYS A 36 -10.85 -3.45 1.40
CA LYS A 36 -11.92 -3.03 2.32
C LYS A 36 -12.50 -1.64 2.02
N SER A 37 -11.72 -0.75 1.43
CA SER A 37 -12.17 0.61 1.07
C SER A 37 -12.98 0.61 -0.23
N PHE A 38 -12.76 -0.39 -1.09
CA PHE A 38 -13.44 -0.53 -2.39
C PHE A 38 -14.17 -1.88 -2.52
N PRO A 39 -15.03 -2.28 -1.55
CA PRO A 39 -15.60 -3.62 -1.51
C PRO A 39 -16.43 -3.97 -2.76
N ASP A 40 -17.06 -2.95 -3.38
CA ASP A 40 -17.91 -3.08 -4.56
C ASP A 40 -17.13 -3.18 -5.88
N ASN A 41 -15.84 -2.79 -5.88
CA ASN A 41 -15.05 -2.72 -7.11
C ASN A 41 -14.27 -4.04 -7.36
N HIS A 42 -14.99 -5.05 -7.83
CA HIS A 42 -14.42 -6.37 -8.14
C HIS A 42 -13.31 -6.33 -9.21
N LYS A 43 -13.39 -5.40 -10.18
CA LYS A 43 -12.34 -5.23 -11.21
C LYS A 43 -11.04 -4.76 -10.57
N PHE A 44 -11.13 -3.78 -9.68
CA PHE A 44 -9.98 -3.30 -8.91
C PHE A 44 -9.38 -4.40 -8.03
N HIS A 45 -10.20 -5.23 -7.39
CA HIS A 45 -9.72 -6.35 -6.58
C HIS A 45 -8.94 -7.38 -7.41
N ASN A 46 -9.42 -7.73 -8.60
CA ASN A 46 -8.72 -8.66 -9.48
C ASN A 46 -7.39 -8.07 -9.98
N LEU A 47 -7.38 -6.80 -10.39
CA LEU A 47 -6.15 -6.13 -10.81
C LEU A 47 -5.14 -6.01 -9.67
N LEU A 48 -5.62 -5.73 -8.45
CA LEU A 48 -4.78 -5.70 -7.26
C LEU A 48 -4.10 -7.05 -7.01
N ASP A 49 -4.87 -8.15 -7.08
CA ASP A 49 -4.34 -9.50 -6.85
C ASP A 49 -3.37 -9.95 -7.96
N MET A 50 -3.63 -9.51 -9.19
CA MET A 50 -2.78 -9.80 -10.35
C MET A 50 -1.46 -9.01 -10.32
N GLN A 51 -1.50 -7.75 -9.87
CA GLN A 51 -0.36 -6.83 -9.97
C GLN A 51 0.44 -6.70 -8.66
N PHE A 52 -0.16 -6.96 -7.50
CA PHE A 52 0.49 -6.87 -6.21
C PHE A 52 0.37 -8.22 -5.48
N LYS A 53 1.50 -8.86 -5.22
CA LYS A 53 1.55 -10.08 -4.41
C LYS A 53 1.82 -9.77 -2.94
N SER A 54 2.44 -8.63 -2.66
CA SER A 54 2.81 -8.18 -1.31
C SER A 54 2.46 -6.71 -1.11
N ASP A 55 2.27 -6.30 0.16
CA ASP A 55 2.02 -4.91 0.53
C ASP A 55 3.20 -3.97 0.23
N ASP A 56 4.44 -4.47 0.22
CA ASP A 56 5.63 -3.71 -0.21
C ASP A 56 5.57 -3.21 -1.66
N GLU A 57 4.81 -3.87 -2.54
CA GLU A 57 4.71 -3.44 -3.94
C GLU A 57 3.75 -2.25 -4.11
N LEU A 58 2.84 -2.00 -3.15
CA LEU A 58 1.86 -0.91 -3.20
C LEU A 58 2.51 0.48 -3.22
N ILE A 59 3.66 0.58 -2.57
CA ILE A 59 4.43 1.81 -2.41
C ILE A 59 5.37 2.04 -3.59
N GLU A 60 5.43 1.09 -4.52
CA GLU A 60 6.26 1.19 -5.69
C GLU A 60 5.77 2.32 -6.59
N TYR A 61 6.67 3.25 -6.84
CA TYR A 61 6.40 4.41 -7.66
C TYR A 61 6.73 4.10 -9.13
N ASP A 62 5.71 4.18 -9.98
CA ASP A 62 5.89 4.04 -11.41
C ASP A 62 6.44 5.35 -11.99
N ARG A 63 7.71 5.31 -12.42
CA ARG A 63 8.39 6.47 -13.00
C ARG A 63 7.88 6.83 -14.40
N PHE A 64 7.31 5.86 -15.12
CA PHE A 64 6.82 6.04 -16.48
C PHE A 64 5.50 6.83 -16.47
N HIS A 65 4.57 6.42 -15.61
CA HIS A 65 3.29 7.07 -15.39
C HIS A 65 3.34 8.22 -14.37
N LYS A 66 4.48 8.45 -13.73
CA LYS A 66 4.71 9.47 -12.68
C LYS A 66 3.64 9.42 -11.58
N CYS A 67 3.26 8.21 -11.19
CA CYS A 67 2.25 7.94 -10.18
C CYS A 67 2.64 6.66 -9.42
N TYR A 68 2.08 6.46 -8.23
CA TYR A 68 2.20 5.16 -7.57
C TYR A 68 1.50 4.08 -8.39
N LYS A 69 2.06 2.85 -8.39
CA LYS A 69 1.44 1.70 -9.06
C LYS A 69 -0.03 1.54 -8.63
N ILE A 70 -0.31 1.71 -7.33
CA ILE A 70 -1.67 1.60 -6.80
C ILE A 70 -2.65 2.58 -7.46
N ASN A 71 -2.22 3.83 -7.70
CA ASN A 71 -3.03 4.85 -8.37
C ASN A 71 -3.26 4.49 -9.84
N GLN A 72 -2.25 3.91 -10.50
CA GLN A 72 -2.40 3.45 -11.87
C GLN A 72 -3.42 2.31 -11.98
N ILE A 73 -3.34 1.31 -11.09
CA ILE A 73 -4.31 0.21 -11.06
C ILE A 73 -5.72 0.71 -10.74
N LEU A 74 -5.85 1.69 -9.85
CA LEU A 74 -7.13 2.34 -9.57
C LEU A 74 -7.70 2.99 -10.83
N LYS A 75 -6.88 3.75 -11.58
CA LYS A 75 -7.30 4.36 -12.86
C LYS A 75 -7.72 3.30 -13.88
N SER A 76 -6.93 2.25 -14.07
CA SER A 76 -7.26 1.15 -15.00
C SER A 76 -8.52 0.36 -14.62
N SER A 77 -8.94 0.41 -13.35
CA SER A 77 -10.21 -0.17 -12.92
C SER A 77 -11.43 0.71 -13.22
N LEU A 78 -11.24 2.01 -13.44
CA LEU A 78 -12.29 2.98 -13.74
C LEU A 78 -12.51 3.22 -15.25
N GLU A 79 -11.53 2.83 -16.08
CA GLU A 79 -11.68 2.71 -17.54
C GLU A 79 -12.51 1.48 -17.92
#